data_AF-A0A2D5MQW0-F1
#
_entry.id   AF-A0A2D5MQW0-F1
#
_cell.length_a   1.000
_cell.length_b   1.000
_cell.length_c   1.000
_cell.angle_alpha   90.00
_cell.angle_beta   90.00
_cell.angle_gamma   90.00
#
_symmetry.space_group_name_H-M   'P 1'
#
loop_
_entity.id
_entity.type
_entity.pdbx_description
1 polymer ?
#
loop_
_entity_poly.entity_id
_entity_poly.type
_entity_poly.pdbx_seq_one_letter_code
_entity_poly.pdbx_strand_id
1 'polypeptide(L)'
;VNPSNLSSRKRDDILISMAGPAMNLILAFVLMCVLRILIELPPSISSSTIVEKIPQIALISLFLCFFNLIPIPPLDGSHVMRHVIGMSEEMYYSIAKWGFLILIVVLNFIPFVGQAVYTISKALLYFMLKLLLFP
;
A
#
# COMPACT_ATOMS: atom_id res chain seq x y z
N VAL A 1 -17.70 -7.57 24.68
CA VAL A 1 -16.38 -8.24 24.55
C VAL A 1 -15.45 -7.60 25.59
N ASN A 2 -14.86 -8.39 26.49
CA ASN A 2 -14.19 -7.89 27.69
C ASN A 2 -12.85 -7.23 27.33
N PRO A 3 -12.66 -5.91 27.50
CA PRO A 3 -11.49 -5.21 26.97
C PRO A 3 -10.17 -5.55 27.68
N SER A 4 -10.22 -6.18 28.84
CA SER A 4 -9.09 -6.41 29.74
C SER A 4 -8.28 -7.70 29.48
N ASN A 5 -8.67 -8.53 28.50
CA ASN A 5 -8.00 -9.80 28.21
C ASN A 5 -7.17 -9.83 26.91
N LEU A 6 -6.89 -8.66 26.32
CA LEU A 6 -6.00 -8.52 25.16
C LEU A 6 -4.57 -8.28 25.66
N SER A 7 -3.79 -9.35 25.80
CA SER A 7 -2.40 -9.29 26.30
C SER A 7 -1.45 -8.48 25.40
N SER A 8 -1.87 -8.06 24.20
CA SER A 8 -1.12 -7.10 23.38
C SER A 8 -1.98 -6.28 22.41
N ARG A 9 -2.92 -5.46 22.89
CA ARG A 9 -3.73 -4.53 22.04
C ARG A 9 -2.91 -3.78 20.98
N LYS A 10 -1.68 -3.38 21.32
CA LYS A 10 -0.75 -2.71 20.42
C LYS A 10 -0.33 -3.57 19.22
N ARG A 11 -0.05 -4.86 19.48
CA ARG A 11 0.40 -5.80 18.45
C ARG A 11 -0.74 -6.09 17.48
N ASP A 12 -1.94 -6.29 18.00
CA ASP A 12 -3.09 -6.63 17.16
C ASP A 12 -3.45 -5.46 16.24
N ASP A 13 -3.45 -4.22 16.74
CA ASP A 13 -3.69 -3.03 15.93
C ASP A 13 -2.62 -2.82 14.84
N ILE A 14 -1.34 -3.05 15.15
CA ILE A 14 -0.25 -3.01 14.16
C ILE A 14 -0.43 -4.11 13.10
N LEU A 15 -0.77 -5.34 13.49
CA LEU A 15 -0.95 -6.44 12.54
C LEU A 15 -2.15 -6.20 11.62
N ILE A 16 -3.26 -5.69 12.17
CA ILE A 16 -4.46 -5.36 11.41
C ILE A 16 -4.18 -4.23 10.41
N SER A 17 -3.54 -3.15 10.85
CA SER A 17 -3.16 -2.03 9.96
C SER A 17 -2.18 -2.47 8.87
N MET A 18 -1.21 -3.32 9.19
CA MET A 18 -0.27 -3.83 8.18
C MET A 18 -0.89 -4.82 7.18
N ALA A 19 -2.05 -5.41 7.48
CA ALA A 19 -2.71 -6.35 6.58
C ALA A 19 -3.13 -5.70 5.25
N GLY A 20 -3.58 -4.43 5.28
CA GLY A 20 -3.95 -3.68 4.08
C GLY A 20 -2.79 -3.51 3.09
N PRO A 21 -1.68 -2.86 3.50
CA PRO A 21 -0.47 -2.74 2.68
C PRO A 21 0.08 -4.10 2.22
N ALA A 22 0.10 -5.10 3.10
CA ALA A 22 0.57 -6.44 2.74
C ALA A 22 -0.27 -7.08 1.63
N MET A 23 -1.60 -6.98 1.69
CA MET A 23 -2.47 -7.52 0.65
C MET A 23 -2.32 -6.81 -0.69
N ASN A 24 -2.12 -5.49 -0.69
CA ASN A 24 -1.83 -4.74 -1.90
C ASN A 24 -0.49 -5.15 -2.54
N LEU A 25 0.53 -5.40 -1.73
CA LEU A 25 1.82 -5.92 -2.20
C LEU A 25 1.69 -7.34 -2.78
N ILE A 26 0.97 -8.23 -2.08
CA ILE A 26 0.70 -9.60 -2.53
C ILE A 26 -0.07 -9.58 -3.86
N LEU A 27 -1.11 -8.75 -3.97
CA LEU A 27 -1.89 -8.60 -5.20
C LEU A 27 -1.02 -8.15 -6.37
N ALA A 28 -0.19 -7.13 -6.18
CA ALA A 28 0.74 -6.70 -7.21
C ALA A 28 1.67 -7.85 -7.65
N PHE A 29 2.21 -8.61 -6.69
CA PHE A 29 3.08 -9.76 -6.99
C PHE A 29 2.35 -10.85 -7.78
N VAL A 30 1.15 -11.24 -7.37
CA VAL A 30 0.34 -12.23 -8.07
C VAL A 30 0.02 -11.76 -9.50
N LEU A 31 -0.36 -10.49 -9.69
CA LEU A 31 -0.59 -9.91 -11.01
C LEU A 31 0.64 -10.00 -11.91
N MET A 32 1.84 -9.72 -11.38
CA MET A 32 3.07 -9.83 -12.15
C MET A 32 3.43 -11.28 -12.51
N CYS A 33 3.18 -12.25 -11.62
CA CYS A 33 3.33 -13.66 -11.92
C CYS A 33 2.36 -14.13 -13.01
N VAL A 34 1.10 -13.69 -12.95
CA VAL A 34 0.09 -13.96 -13.98
C VAL A 34 0.53 -13.36 -15.32
N LEU A 35 1.03 -12.12 -15.33
CA LEU A 35 1.56 -11.49 -16.54
C LEU A 35 2.68 -12.33 -17.17
N ARG A 36 3.63 -12.85 -16.36
CA ARG A 36 4.72 -13.69 -16.87
C ARG A 36 4.20 -14.91 -17.63
N ILE A 37 3.17 -15.58 -17.12
CA ILE A 37 2.56 -16.74 -17.79
C ILE A 37 1.85 -16.29 -19.08
N LEU A 38 1.10 -15.19 -19.03
CA LEU A 38 0.28 -14.72 -20.15
C LEU A 38 1.10 -14.23 -21.36
N ILE A 39 2.31 -13.71 -21.14
CA ILE A 39 3.18 -13.27 -22.24
C ILE A 39 3.86 -14.44 -22.99
N GLU A 40 3.91 -15.63 -22.41
CA GLU A 40 4.43 -16.85 -23.06
C GLU A 40 3.36 -17.56 -23.92
N LEU A 41 2.11 -17.13 -23.83
CA LEU A 41 1.00 -17.65 -24.63
C LEU A 41 1.02 -17.09 -26.07
N PRO A 42 0.25 -17.67 -26.99
CA PRO A 42 0.18 -17.18 -28.37
C PRO A 42 -0.20 -15.69 -28.46
N PRO A 43 0.21 -15.00 -29.55
CA PRO A 43 -0.05 -13.57 -29.75
C PRO A 43 -1.52 -13.13 -29.64
N SER A 44 -2.46 -14.05 -29.91
CA SER A 44 -3.90 -13.80 -29.74
C SER A 44 -4.31 -13.52 -28.29
N ILE A 45 -3.53 -14.00 -27.31
CA ILE A 45 -3.78 -13.81 -25.88
C ILE A 45 -2.80 -12.77 -25.31
N SER A 46 -1.51 -12.90 -25.62
CA SER A 46 -0.46 -12.04 -25.03
C SER A 46 -0.59 -10.56 -25.42
N SER A 47 -1.16 -10.27 -26.60
CA SER A 47 -1.39 -8.91 -27.10
C SER A 47 -2.81 -8.40 -26.83
N SER A 48 -3.56 -9.05 -25.94
CA SER A 48 -4.89 -8.60 -25.56
C SER A 48 -4.82 -7.35 -24.68
N THR A 49 -5.80 -6.45 -24.82
CA THR A 49 -5.89 -5.22 -24.00
C THR A 49 -5.83 -5.51 -22.50
N ILE A 50 -6.37 -6.66 -22.05
CA ILE A 50 -6.36 -7.04 -20.64
C ILE A 50 -4.93 -7.27 -20.15
N VAL A 51 -4.11 -8.00 -20.92
CA VAL A 51 -2.71 -8.31 -20.56
C VAL A 51 -1.88 -7.04 -20.46
N GLU A 52 -2.04 -6.11 -21.42
CA GLU A 52 -1.34 -4.81 -21.43
C GLU A 52 -1.68 -3.93 -20.21
N LYS A 53 -2.86 -4.12 -19.60
CA LYS A 53 -3.30 -3.35 -18.42
C LYS A 53 -2.81 -3.92 -17.10
N ILE A 54 -2.35 -5.17 -17.05
CA ILE A 54 -1.90 -5.81 -15.80
C ILE A 54 -0.81 -4.99 -15.07
N PRO A 55 0.26 -4.49 -15.73
CA PRO A 55 1.26 -3.65 -15.07
C PRO A 55 0.68 -2.37 -14.46
N GLN A 56 -0.35 -1.79 -15.09
CA GLN A 56 -1.02 -0.59 -14.58
C GLN A 56 -1.83 -0.91 -13.32
N ILE A 57 -2.52 -2.04 -13.30
CA ILE A 57 -3.27 -2.51 -12.11
C ILE A 57 -2.29 -2.83 -10.97
N ALA A 58 -1.19 -3.54 -11.25
CA ALA A 58 -0.15 -3.81 -10.27
C ALA A 58 0.47 -2.52 -9.73
N LEU A 59 0.70 -1.50 -10.58
CA LEU A 59 1.19 -0.19 -10.15
C LEU A 59 0.21 0.49 -9.18
N ILE A 60 -1.10 0.43 -9.47
CA ILE A 60 -2.13 0.98 -8.57
C ILE A 60 -2.12 0.25 -7.23
N SER A 61 -2.03 -1.08 -7.22
CA SER A 61 -1.92 -1.85 -5.98
C SER A 61 -0.66 -1.48 -5.18
N LEU A 62 0.50 -1.36 -5.84
CA LEU A 62 1.72 -0.90 -5.16
C LEU A 62 1.58 0.54 -4.63
N PHE A 63 0.97 1.43 -5.42
CA PHE A 63 0.69 2.79 -4.98
C PHE A 63 -0.18 2.80 -3.72
N LEU A 64 -1.26 2.01 -3.68
CA LEU A 64 -2.12 1.87 -2.50
C LEU A 64 -1.37 1.28 -1.30
N CYS A 65 -0.48 0.31 -1.52
CA CYS A 65 0.39 -0.23 -0.47
C CYS A 65 1.21 0.88 0.20
N PHE A 66 2.00 1.62 -0.58
CA PHE A 66 2.87 2.67 -0.04
C PHE A 66 2.09 3.89 0.45
N PHE A 67 0.96 4.21 -0.17
CA PHE A 67 0.07 5.27 0.28
C PHE A 67 -0.48 4.96 1.68
N ASN A 68 -0.96 3.73 1.92
CA ASN A 68 -1.45 3.33 3.24
C ASN A 68 -0.36 3.31 4.31
N LEU A 69 0.93 3.30 3.95
CA LEU A 69 2.03 3.39 4.92
C LEU A 69 2.36 4.84 5.36
N ILE A 70 1.73 5.86 4.75
CA ILE A 70 1.91 7.25 5.19
C ILE A 70 1.36 7.38 6.63
N PRO A 71 2.12 7.96 7.57
CA PRO A 71 1.74 8.03 8.99
C PRO A 71 0.75 9.18 9.28
N ILE A 72 -0.35 9.26 8.52
CA ILE A 72 -1.38 10.30 8.63
C ILE A 72 -2.75 9.62 8.70
N PRO A 73 -3.56 9.83 9.76
CA PRO A 73 -4.92 9.30 9.78
C PRO A 73 -5.73 9.83 8.58
N PRO A 74 -6.62 9.03 7.96
CA PRO A 74 -7.09 7.70 8.39
C PRO A 74 -6.27 6.52 7.83
N LEU A 75 -5.04 6.73 7.35
CA LEU A 75 -4.25 5.69 6.70
C LEU A 75 -3.69 4.68 7.70
N ASP A 76 -3.50 3.43 7.26
CA ASP A 76 -3.06 2.34 8.12
C ASP A 76 -1.72 2.64 8.85
N GLY A 77 -0.81 3.35 8.20
CA GLY A 77 0.48 3.75 8.75
C GLY A 77 0.39 4.64 9.99
N SER A 78 -0.74 5.36 10.19
CA SER A 78 -0.92 6.17 11.40
C SER A 78 -1.16 5.31 12.64
N HIS A 79 -1.76 4.13 12.51
CA HIS A 79 -1.92 3.17 13.60
C HIS A 79 -0.58 2.61 14.05
N VAL A 80 0.30 2.29 13.10
CA VAL A 80 1.69 1.87 13.40
C VAL A 80 2.44 3.02 14.08
N MET A 81 2.41 4.22 13.50
CA MET A 81 3.11 5.40 14.04
C MET A 81 2.67 5.73 15.46
N ARG A 82 1.35 5.69 15.71
CA ARG A 82 0.76 5.91 17.03
C ARG A 82 1.38 5.01 18.09
N HIS A 83 1.59 3.74 17.78
CA HIS A 83 2.20 2.78 18.70
C HIS A 83 3.70 2.99 18.87
N VAL A 84 4.41 3.34 17.79
CA VAL A 84 5.85 3.61 17.80
C VAL A 84 6.19 4.80 18.72
N ILE A 85 5.40 5.88 18.66
CA ILE A 85 5.63 7.08 19.47
C ILE A 85 4.92 7.05 20.84
N GLY A 86 4.16 5.99 21.14
CA GLY A 86 3.41 5.88 22.39
C GLY A 86 2.28 6.91 22.53
N MET A 87 1.67 7.33 21.42
CA MET A 87 0.58 8.32 21.41
C MET A 87 -0.67 7.78 22.11
N SER A 88 -1.26 8.60 23.00
CA SER A 88 -2.50 8.26 23.69
C SER A 88 -3.68 8.15 22.70
N GLU A 89 -4.67 7.31 23.04
CA GLU A 89 -5.92 7.19 22.27
C GLU A 89 -6.56 8.56 22.03
N GLU A 90 -6.66 9.37 23.08
CA GLU A 90 -7.30 10.69 23.03
C GLU A 90 -6.61 11.63 22.05
N MET A 91 -5.27 11.66 22.08
CA MET A 91 -4.48 12.46 21.15
C MET A 91 -4.65 11.97 19.71
N TYR A 92 -4.61 10.65 19.50
CA TYR A 92 -4.82 10.06 18.18
C TYR A 92 -6.18 10.43 17.60
N TYR A 93 -7.26 10.25 18.37
CA TYR A 93 -8.60 10.60 17.92
C TYR A 93 -8.78 12.11 17.73
N SER A 94 -8.09 12.94 18.50
CA SER A 94 -8.09 14.40 18.30
C SER A 94 -7.50 14.78 16.93
N ILE A 95 -6.39 14.15 16.54
CA ILE A 95 -5.75 14.35 15.23
C ILE A 95 -6.59 13.71 14.12
N ALA A 96 -7.09 12.49 14.33
CA ALA A 96 -7.82 11.72 13.33
C ALA A 96 -9.11 12.41 12.86
N LYS A 97 -9.76 13.22 13.71
CA LYS A 97 -10.90 14.08 13.33
C LYS A 97 -10.57 15.01 12.14
N TRP A 98 -9.34 15.51 12.10
CA TRP A 98 -8.84 16.37 11.02
C TRP A 98 -8.02 15.60 9.99
N GLY A 99 -7.84 14.29 10.18
CA GLY A 99 -6.90 13.47 9.41
C GLY A 99 -7.11 13.55 7.91
N PHE A 100 -8.37 13.45 7.46
CA PHE A 100 -8.69 13.57 6.03
C PHE A 100 -8.30 14.94 5.44
N LEU A 101 -8.54 16.03 6.17
CA LEU A 101 -8.14 17.38 5.75
C LEU A 101 -6.62 17.54 5.76
N ILE A 102 -5.94 17.03 6.79
CA ILE A 102 -4.48 17.02 6.89
C ILE A 102 -3.90 16.27 5.69
N LEU A 103 -4.45 15.10 5.35
CA LEU A 103 -3.99 14.30 4.22
C LEU A 103 -4.12 15.07 2.90
N ILE A 104 -5.27 15.72 2.65
CA ILE A 104 -5.46 16.55 1.44
C ILE A 104 -4.43 17.67 1.40
N VAL A 105 -4.23 18.40 2.49
CA VAL A 105 -3.28 19.51 2.55
C VAL A 105 -1.85 19.00 2.31
N VAL A 106 -1.45 17.91 2.97
CA VAL A 106 -0.12 17.33 2.79
C VAL A 106 0.09 16.90 1.34
N LEU A 107 -0.86 16.21 0.71
CA LEU A 107 -0.69 15.73 -0.66
C LEU A 107 -0.69 16.86 -1.71
N ASN A 108 -1.43 17.94 -1.48
CA ASN A 108 -1.50 19.07 -2.43
C ASN A 108 -0.35 20.06 -2.25
N PHE A 109 0.04 20.37 -1.02
CA PHE A 109 1.06 21.39 -0.73
C PHE A 109 2.47 20.81 -0.54
N ILE A 110 2.58 19.50 -0.29
CA ILE A 110 3.87 18.80 -0.15
C ILE A 110 4.00 17.76 -1.26
N PRO A 111 4.29 18.18 -2.51
CA PRO A 111 4.31 17.29 -3.68
C PRO A 111 5.31 16.14 -3.52
N PHE A 112 6.34 16.34 -2.70
CA PHE A 112 7.34 15.32 -2.38
C PHE A 112 6.72 14.03 -1.84
N VAL A 113 5.65 14.09 -1.04
CA VAL A 113 5.02 12.89 -0.47
C VAL A 113 4.42 12.01 -1.57
N GLY A 114 3.58 12.59 -2.43
CA GLY A 114 2.98 11.86 -3.55
C GLY A 114 4.02 11.38 -4.55
N GLN A 115 5.03 12.20 -4.84
CA GLN A 115 6.14 11.83 -5.72
C GLN A 115 6.97 10.68 -5.16
N ALA A 116 7.26 10.67 -3.87
CA ALA A 116 8.00 9.58 -3.22
C ALA A 116 7.22 8.27 -3.31
N VAL A 117 5.93 8.28 -2.97
CA VAL A 117 5.05 7.10 -3.08
C VAL A 117 5.03 6.57 -4.52
N TYR A 118 4.80 7.45 -5.50
CA TYR A 118 4.78 7.07 -6.90
C TYR A 118 6.13 6.52 -7.40
N THR A 119 7.24 7.15 -7.00
CA THR A 119 8.58 6.75 -7.40
C THR A 119 8.95 5.39 -6.84
N ILE A 120 8.67 5.14 -5.56
CA ILE A 120 8.92 3.84 -4.91
C ILE A 120 8.03 2.76 -5.54
N SER A 121 6.75 3.06 -5.78
CA SER A 121 5.82 2.14 -6.45
C SER A 121 6.30 1.73 -7.84
N LYS A 122 6.74 2.69 -8.65
CA LYS A 122 7.31 2.42 -9.97
C LYS A 122 8.63 1.66 -9.88
N ALA A 123 9.53 2.06 -8.99
CA ALA A 123 10.82 1.40 -8.82
C ALA A 123 10.64 -0.08 -8.50
N LEU A 124 9.71 -0.40 -7.58
CA LEU A 124 9.36 -1.77 -7.24
C LEU A 124 8.70 -2.51 -8.41
N LEU A 125 7.77 -1.86 -9.14
CA LEU A 125 7.20 -2.44 -10.36
C LEU A 125 8.28 -2.79 -11.39
N TYR A 126 9.19 -1.86 -11.69
CA TYR A 126 10.30 -2.10 -12.61
C TYR A 126 11.21 -3.21 -12.13
N PHE A 127 11.48 -3.29 -10.83
CA PHE A 127 12.21 -4.39 -10.25
C PHE A 127 11.50 -5.73 -10.48
N MET A 128 10.19 -5.81 -10.24
CA MET A 128 9.39 -7.03 -10.47
C MET A 128 9.34 -7.41 -11.95
N LEU A 129 9.15 -6.44 -12.85
CA LEU A 129 9.21 -6.63 -14.30
C LEU A 129 10.57 -7.19 -14.71
N LYS A 130 11.65 -6.60 -14.20
CA LYS A 130 13.01 -7.04 -14.50
C LYS A 130 13.29 -8.45 -13.96
N LEU A 131 12.83 -8.74 -12.75
CA LEU A 131 13.03 -10.03 -12.10
C LEU A 131 12.25 -11.16 -12.77
N LEU A 132 11.00 -10.90 -13.15
CA LEU A 132 10.07 -11.93 -13.65
C LEU A 132 10.10 -12.07 -15.17
N LEU A 133 10.36 -11.00 -15.93
CA LEU A 133 10.26 -11.01 -17.39
C LEU A 133 11.62 -11.08 -18.11
N PHE A 134 12.74 -11.07 -17.38
CA PHE A 134 14.02 -11.42 -18.01
C PHE A 134 14.08 -12.93 -18.30
N PRO A 135 14.67 -13.33 -19.44
CA PRO A 135 15.05 -14.72 -19.70
C PRO A 135 16.26 -15.15 -18.85
#